data_AF-A0A7H0HLP7-F1
#
_entry.id   AF-A0A7H0HLP7-F1
#
_cell.length_a   1.000
_cell.length_b   1.000
_cell.length_c   1.000
_cell.angle_alpha   90.00
_cell.angle_beta   90.00
_cell.angle_gamma   90.00
#
_symmetry.space_group_name_H-M   'P 1'
#
loop_
_entity.id
_entity.type
_entity.pdbx_description
1 polymer ?
#
loop_
_entity_poly.entity_id
_entity_poly.type
_entity_poly.pdbx_seq_one_letter_code
_entity_poly.pdbx_strand_id
1 'polypeptide(L)'
;MMQLEKEAASQVMQRVVSREETHRLWGLETFMAGDTKLRPHQVEAVEAVVSGLEIRSGQRIPENGLRGQVHAACGTGKTFIAAAAAQRIAPRGRVLVLVPTLALLSQTVREWREFGHAGPMVAVCSMQDDPRL
;
A
#
# COMPACT_ATOMS: atom_id res chain seq x y z
N MET A 1 -0.73 -1.13 34.34
CA MET A 1 -1.33 -0.80 33.02
C MET A 1 -0.31 -0.67 31.90
N MET A 2 0.89 -0.12 32.16
CA MET A 2 1.95 0.11 31.15
C MET A 2 2.83 -1.11 30.82
N GLN A 3 2.68 -2.23 31.54
CA GLN A 3 3.41 -3.48 31.29
C GLN A 3 2.71 -4.38 30.26
N LEU A 4 1.37 -4.41 30.26
CA LEU A 4 0.56 -5.18 29.31
C LEU A 4 0.72 -4.68 27.86
N GLU A 5 0.89 -3.37 27.65
CA GLU A 5 1.15 -2.81 26.30
C GLU A 5 2.55 -3.15 25.79
N LYS A 6 3.55 -3.19 26.68
CA LYS A 6 4.91 -3.62 26.33
C LYS A 6 4.97 -5.11 26.01
N GLU A 7 4.19 -5.93 26.70
CA GLU A 7 4.05 -7.35 26.40
C GLU A 7 3.35 -7.61 25.05
N ALA A 8 2.31 -6.85 24.71
CA ALA A 8 1.65 -6.95 23.42
C ALA A 8 2.58 -6.53 22.26
N ALA A 9 3.33 -5.43 22.43
CA ALA A 9 4.33 -4.99 21.46
C ALA A 9 5.48 -6.01 21.32
N SER A 10 5.90 -6.63 22.43
CA SER A 10 6.93 -7.69 22.44
C SER A 10 6.42 -8.98 21.79
N GLN A 11 5.16 -9.38 22.00
CA GLN A 11 4.56 -10.56 21.36
C GLN A 11 4.32 -10.36 19.86
N VAL A 12 3.92 -9.16 19.44
CA VAL A 12 3.84 -8.80 18.01
C VAL A 12 5.24 -8.83 17.39
N MET A 13 6.26 -8.29 18.07
CA MET A 13 7.64 -8.33 17.62
C MET A 13 8.21 -9.76 17.56
N GLN A 14 7.89 -10.61 18.55
CA GLN A 14 8.34 -12.01 18.56
C GLN A 14 7.63 -12.87 17.50
N ARG A 15 6.38 -12.57 17.16
CA ARG A 15 5.69 -13.17 16.00
C ARG A 15 6.28 -12.71 14.66
N VAL A 16 6.76 -11.46 14.58
CA VAL A 16 7.51 -10.93 13.44
C VAL A 16 8.91 -11.54 13.37
N VAL A 17 9.54 -11.89 14.49
CA VAL A 17 10.88 -12.52 14.56
C VAL A 17 10.86 -14.02 14.21
N SER A 18 9.72 -14.71 14.34
CA SER A 18 9.53 -16.05 13.73
C SER A 18 9.54 -16.02 12.19
N ARG A 19 9.58 -14.83 11.57
CA ARG A 19 9.58 -14.61 10.12
C ARG A 19 11.00 -14.60 9.53
N GLU A 20 12.07 -14.70 10.33
CA GLU A 20 13.45 -14.80 9.80
C GLU A 20 13.67 -16.06 8.94
N GLU A 21 12.89 -17.13 9.14
CA GLU A 21 12.84 -18.29 8.23
C GLU A 21 12.01 -18.03 6.96
N THR A 22 11.05 -17.11 7.01
CA THR A 22 10.30 -16.67 5.82
C THR A 22 11.16 -15.79 4.91
N HIS A 23 12.12 -15.05 5.47
CA HIS A 23 13.13 -14.29 4.70
C HIS A 23 14.10 -15.18 3.92
N ARG A 24 14.25 -16.46 4.30
CA ARG A 24 15.14 -17.42 3.63
C ARG A 24 14.42 -18.29 2.59
N LEU A 25 13.11 -18.51 2.74
CA LEU A 25 12.28 -19.29 1.83
C LEU A 25 11.63 -18.46 0.70
N TRP A 26 11.50 -17.15 0.88
CA TRP A 26 11.08 -16.21 -0.17
C TRP A 26 12.27 -15.37 -0.59
N GLY A 27 13.13 -15.97 -1.41
CA GLY A 27 14.26 -15.28 -2.05
C GLY A 27 13.84 -13.89 -2.52
N LEU A 28 14.74 -12.92 -2.33
CA LEU A 28 14.60 -11.51 -2.66
C LEU A 28 14.36 -11.29 -4.17
N GLU A 29 13.24 -11.76 -4.70
CA GLU A 29 12.62 -11.19 -5.86
C GLU A 29 12.09 -9.84 -5.40
N THR A 30 12.96 -8.85 -5.57
CA THR A 30 12.59 -7.49 -5.92
C THR A 30 11.15 -7.46 -6.44
N PHE A 31 10.19 -6.98 -5.64
CA PHE A 31 8.83 -6.78 -6.12
C PHE A 31 8.90 -5.74 -7.25
N MET A 32 8.85 -6.23 -8.48
CA MET A 32 8.75 -5.42 -9.69
C MET A 32 7.26 -5.24 -9.98
N ALA A 33 6.74 -4.06 -9.65
CA ALA A 33 5.49 -3.58 -10.23
C ALA A 33 5.89 -2.51 -11.25
N GLY A 34 5.91 -2.91 -12.52
CA GLY A 34 6.62 -2.14 -13.57
C GLY A 34 8.14 -2.10 -13.33
N ASP A 35 8.79 -1.02 -13.78
CA ASP A 35 10.24 -0.80 -13.64
C ASP A 35 10.63 -0.26 -12.25
N THR A 36 9.67 -0.04 -11.34
CA THR A 36 9.91 0.63 -10.05
C THR A 36 10.14 -0.37 -8.92
N LYS A 37 11.38 -0.40 -8.42
CA LYS A 37 11.77 -1.19 -7.24
C LYS A 37 11.45 -0.47 -5.94
N LEU A 38 10.64 -1.10 -5.08
CA LEU A 38 10.38 -0.61 -3.72
C LEU A 38 11.64 -0.67 -2.84
N ARG A 39 11.82 0.36 -2.01
CA ARG A 39 12.85 0.42 -0.97
C ARG A 39 12.43 -0.44 0.23
N PRO A 40 13.37 -0.91 1.08
CA PRO A 40 13.04 -1.80 2.20
C PRO A 40 11.93 -1.28 3.13
N HIS A 41 11.96 0.00 3.51
CA HIS A 41 10.93 0.61 4.36
C HIS A 41 9.56 0.70 3.67
N GLN A 42 9.54 0.77 2.33
CA GLN A 42 8.28 0.77 1.57
C GLN A 42 7.70 -0.64 1.51
N VAL A 43 8.54 -1.66 1.35
CA VAL A 43 8.11 -3.07 1.42
C VAL A 43 7.50 -3.37 2.78
N GLU A 44 8.16 -2.96 3.86
CA GLU A 44 7.64 -3.10 5.23
C GLU A 44 6.28 -2.40 5.39
N ALA A 45 6.16 -1.16 4.92
CA ALA A 45 4.90 -0.42 4.98
C ALA A 45 3.78 -1.11 4.19
N VAL A 46 4.08 -1.62 2.99
CA VAL A 46 3.10 -2.36 2.16
C VAL A 46 2.65 -3.64 2.84
N GLU A 47 3.58 -4.42 3.40
CA GLU A 47 3.26 -5.64 4.16
C GLU A 47 2.35 -5.34 5.36
N ALA A 48 2.63 -4.27 6.11
CA ALA A 48 1.80 -3.86 7.23
C ALA A 48 0.39 -3.45 6.79
N VAL A 49 0.27 -2.71 5.67
CA VAL A 49 -1.03 -2.30 5.10
C VAL A 49 -1.83 -3.51 4.63
N VAL A 50 -1.22 -4.43 3.88
CA VAL A 50 -1.89 -5.63 3.38
C VAL A 50 -2.37 -6.49 4.54
N SER A 51 -1.49 -6.76 5.52
CA SER A 51 -1.85 -7.53 6.71
C SER A 51 -3.03 -6.92 7.49
N GLY A 52 -3.09 -5.59 7.59
CA GLY A 52 -4.15 -4.90 8.32
C GLY A 52 -5.47 -4.71 7.58
N LEU A 53 -5.46 -4.70 6.24
CA LEU A 53 -6.63 -4.34 5.41
C LEU A 53 -7.12 -5.46 4.47
N GLU A 54 -6.40 -6.57 4.36
CA GLU A 54 -6.84 -7.71 3.56
C GLU A 54 -7.93 -8.52 4.28
N ILE A 55 -9.04 -8.78 3.57
CA ILE A 55 -10.09 -9.69 4.04
C ILE A 55 -9.70 -11.10 3.61
N ARG A 56 -9.32 -11.94 4.57
CA ARG A 56 -8.89 -13.32 4.28
C ARG A 56 -10.09 -14.18 3.93
N SER A 57 -9.85 -15.21 3.11
CA SER A 57 -10.89 -16.19 2.77
C SER A 57 -11.55 -16.77 4.03
N GLY A 58 -12.88 -16.76 4.07
CA GLY A 58 -13.66 -17.20 5.23
C GLY A 58 -13.90 -16.14 6.31
N GLN A 59 -13.27 -14.97 6.24
CA GLN A 59 -13.61 -13.84 7.12
C GLN A 59 -14.76 -13.02 6.55
N ARG A 60 -15.67 -12.59 7.44
CA ARG A 60 -16.72 -11.62 7.09
C ARG A 60 -16.14 -10.21 7.20
N ILE A 61 -16.54 -9.34 6.28
CA ILE A 61 -16.23 -7.91 6.37
C ILE A 61 -16.94 -7.35 7.62
N PRO A 62 -16.23 -6.64 8.52
CA PRO A 62 -16.87 -5.95 9.64
C PRO A 62 -17.89 -4.94 9.16
N GLU A 63 -18.94 -4.67 9.94
CA GLU A 63 -20.01 -3.73 9.55
C GLU A 63 -19.47 -2.33 9.21
N ASN A 64 -18.44 -1.88 9.92
CA ASN A 64 -17.81 -0.58 9.71
C ASN A 64 -16.66 -0.61 8.66
N GLY A 65 -16.42 -1.77 8.05
CA GLY A 65 -15.28 -2.03 7.16
C GLY A 65 -13.94 -2.08 7.87
N LEU A 66 -12.88 -2.32 7.10
CA LEU A 66 -11.49 -2.20 7.56
C LEU A 66 -10.96 -0.80 7.26
N ARG A 67 -10.30 -0.20 8.25
CA ARG A 67 -9.76 1.16 8.15
C ARG A 67 -8.36 1.19 8.77
N GLY A 68 -7.46 1.90 8.12
CA GLY A 68 -6.08 2.06 8.59
C GLY A 68 -5.50 3.39 8.10
N GLN A 69 -4.45 3.85 8.77
CA GLN A 69 -3.74 5.07 8.40
C GLN A 69 -2.25 4.76 8.28
N VAL A 70 -1.64 5.19 7.17
CA VAL A 70 -0.20 5.08 6.95
C VAL A 70 0.44 6.44 7.21
N HIS A 71 1.34 6.49 8.18
CA HIS A 71 2.07 7.70 8.54
C HIS A 71 3.46 7.62 7.91
N ALA A 72 3.82 8.62 7.11
CA ALA A 72 5.10 8.63 6.41
C ALA A 72 5.53 10.07 6.08
N ALA A 73 6.83 10.34 6.23
CA ALA A 73 7.40 11.65 5.94
C ALA A 73 7.25 12.06 4.47
N CYS A 74 7.42 13.33 4.16
CA CYS A 74 7.52 13.80 2.77
C CYS A 74 8.75 13.21 2.08
N GLY A 75 8.65 12.90 0.79
CA GLY A 75 9.75 12.32 0.01
C GLY A 75 10.02 10.81 0.21
N THR A 76 9.38 10.13 1.16
CA THR A 76 9.62 8.68 1.41
C THR A 76 8.88 7.73 0.46
N GLY A 77 8.14 8.28 -0.51
CA GLY A 77 7.41 7.52 -1.53
C GLY A 77 6.05 6.99 -1.07
N LYS A 78 5.26 7.80 -0.36
CA LYS A 78 3.88 7.48 0.05
C LYS A 78 3.02 7.01 -1.12
N THR A 79 3.15 7.63 -2.28
CA THR A 79 2.36 7.27 -3.46
C THR A 79 2.69 5.85 -3.94
N PHE A 80 3.97 5.48 -3.99
CA PHE A 80 4.38 4.12 -4.36
C PHE A 80 3.95 3.07 -3.33
N ILE A 81 4.02 3.39 -2.03
CA ILE A 81 3.47 2.52 -0.98
C ILE A 81 1.97 2.28 -1.23
N ALA A 82 1.20 3.34 -1.51
CA ALA A 82 -0.24 3.23 -1.78
C ALA A 82 -0.53 2.42 -3.06
N ALA A 83 0.21 2.66 -4.15
CA ALA A 83 0.06 1.95 -5.41
C ALA A 83 0.35 0.44 -5.26
N ALA A 84 1.40 0.09 -4.53
CA ALA A 84 1.77 -1.29 -4.23
C ALA A 84 0.73 -2.02 -3.37
N ALA A 85 0.28 -1.37 -2.29
CA ALA A 85 -0.74 -1.93 -1.42
C ALA A 85 -2.06 -2.14 -2.17
N ALA A 86 -2.46 -1.16 -2.99
CA ALA A 86 -3.68 -1.25 -3.80
C ALA A 86 -3.65 -2.43 -4.78
N GLN A 87 -2.50 -2.68 -5.43
CA GLN A 87 -2.35 -3.81 -6.36
C GLN A 87 -2.51 -5.17 -5.67
N ARG A 88 -2.14 -5.27 -4.38
CA ARG A 88 -2.27 -6.52 -3.60
C ARG A 88 -3.65 -6.69 -2.96
N ILE A 89 -4.23 -5.63 -2.42
CA ILE A 89 -5.54 -5.69 -1.76
C ILE A 89 -6.67 -5.78 -2.78
N ALA A 90 -6.52 -5.12 -3.93
CA ALA A 90 -7.56 -4.99 -4.94
C ALA A 90 -7.03 -5.31 -6.35
N PRO A 91 -6.42 -6.49 -6.60
CA PRO A 91 -5.77 -6.82 -7.89
C PRO A 91 -6.74 -6.78 -9.08
N ARG A 92 -8.03 -7.05 -8.83
CA ARG A 92 -9.13 -6.91 -9.80
C ARG A 92 -10.23 -5.98 -9.29
N GLY A 93 -9.94 -5.24 -8.21
CA GLY A 93 -10.90 -4.36 -7.56
C GLY A 93 -10.86 -2.96 -8.15
N ARG A 94 -11.63 -2.06 -7.54
CA ARG A 94 -11.62 -0.63 -7.86
C ARG A 94 -10.89 0.10 -6.76
N VAL A 95 -10.10 1.09 -7.16
CA VAL A 95 -9.31 1.91 -6.24
C VAL A 95 -9.71 3.37 -6.44
N LEU A 96 -10.08 4.03 -5.35
CA LEU A 96 -10.38 5.47 -5.33
C LEU A 96 -9.22 6.19 -4.64
N VAL A 97 -8.60 7.13 -5.36
CA VAL A 97 -7.57 8.00 -4.80
C VAL A 97 -8.11 9.42 -4.77
N LEU A 98 -8.10 10.03 -3.58
CA LEU A 98 -8.54 11.41 -3.38
C LEU A 98 -7.31 12.29 -3.17
N VAL A 99 -7.21 13.37 -3.94
CA VAL A 99 -6.11 14.33 -3.89
C VAL A 99 -6.67 15.76 -3.87
N PRO A 100 -6.00 16.69 -3.18
CA PRO A 100 -6.54 18.04 -2.97
C PRO A 100 -6.27 19.01 -4.13
N THR A 101 -5.41 18.65 -5.10
CA THR A 101 -5.04 19.54 -6.21
C THR A 101 -4.95 18.80 -7.52
N LEU A 102 -5.15 19.54 -8.61
CA LEU A 102 -4.97 19.05 -9.97
C LEU A 102 -3.54 18.57 -10.24
N ALA A 103 -2.53 19.29 -9.73
CA ALA A 103 -1.13 18.89 -9.88
C ALA A 103 -0.85 17.54 -9.20
N LEU A 104 -1.42 17.29 -8.02
CA LEU A 104 -1.30 16.00 -7.33
C LEU A 104 -2.08 14.90 -8.04
N LEU A 105 -3.19 15.21 -8.70
CA LEU A 105 -3.90 14.26 -9.57
C LEU A 105 -2.98 13.81 -10.69
N SER A 106 -2.42 14.75 -11.45
CA SER A 106 -1.53 14.47 -12.56
C SER A 106 -0.30 13.66 -12.12
N GLN A 107 0.31 14.05 -11.00
CA GLN A 107 1.44 13.33 -10.42
C GLN A 107 1.06 11.90 -10.01
N THR A 108 -0.09 11.73 -9.35
CA THR A 108 -0.55 10.42 -8.88
C THR A 108 -0.81 9.48 -10.04
N VAL A 109 -1.48 9.93 -11.10
CA VAL A 109 -1.73 9.12 -12.31
C VAL A 109 -0.41 8.66 -12.91
N ARG A 110 0.53 9.58 -13.14
CA ARG A 110 1.86 9.23 -13.69
C ARG A 110 2.61 8.22 -12.83
N GLU A 111 2.70 8.47 -11.53
CA GLU A 111 3.40 7.57 -10.59
C GLU A 111 2.73 6.18 -10.53
N TRP A 112 1.40 6.10 -10.60
CA TRP A 112 0.69 4.82 -10.62
C TRP A 112 0.91 4.06 -11.93
N ARG A 113 0.95 4.76 -13.06
CA ARG A 113 1.31 4.17 -14.37
C ARG A 113 2.74 3.64 -14.36
N GLU A 114 3.70 4.42 -13.85
CA GLU A 114 5.11 4.02 -13.72
C GLU A 114 5.30 2.81 -12.80
N PHE A 115 4.47 2.71 -11.75
CA PHE A 115 4.39 1.54 -10.89
C PHE A 115 3.68 0.33 -11.53
N GLY A 116 3.19 0.44 -12.78
CA GLY A 116 2.60 -0.69 -13.50
C GLY A 116 1.09 -0.87 -13.36
N HIS A 117 0.36 0.13 -12.85
CA HIS A 117 -1.11 0.12 -12.97
C HIS A 117 -1.51 0.39 -14.42
N ALA A 118 -1.83 -0.66 -15.18
CA ALA A 118 -2.17 -0.55 -16.60
C ALA A 118 -3.69 -0.47 -16.89
N GLY A 119 -4.55 -0.65 -15.89
CA GLY A 119 -6.01 -0.65 -16.07
C GLY A 119 -6.61 0.73 -16.43
N PRO A 120 -7.91 0.78 -16.78
CA PRO A 120 -8.59 2.06 -17.00
C PRO A 120 -8.51 2.96 -15.77
N MET A 121 -8.21 4.25 -15.98
CA MET A 121 -8.21 5.27 -14.93
C MET A 121 -9.14 6.39 -15.37
N VAL A 122 -9.98 6.87 -14.44
CA VAL A 122 -10.90 7.99 -14.68
C VAL A 122 -10.54 9.11 -13.71
N ALA A 123 -10.24 10.29 -14.24
CA ALA A 123 -10.05 11.49 -13.46
C ALA A 123 -11.38 12.26 -13.37
N VAL A 124 -11.81 12.58 -12.17
CA VAL A 124 -12.99 13.44 -11.92
C VAL A 124 -12.49 14.74 -11.30
N CYS A 125 -12.45 15.80 -12.09
CA CYS A 125 -11.99 17.10 -11.64
C CYS A 125 -12.54 18.22 -12.55
N SER A 126 -12.34 19.49 -12.15
CA SER A 126 -12.74 20.64 -12.95
C SER A 126 -11.77 20.97 -14.10
N MET A 127 -10.71 20.18 -14.27
CA MET A 127 -9.77 20.33 -15.37
C MET A 127 -10.48 19.96 -16.68
N GLN A 128 -10.36 20.84 -17.67
CA GLN A 128 -10.77 20.57 -19.05
C GLN A 128 -9.67 19.73 -19.72
N ASP A 129 -10.05 18.83 -20.63
CA ASP A 129 -9.17 17.80 -21.23
C ASP A 129 -7.72 18.25 -21.44
N ASP A 130 -6.78 17.68 -20.65
CA ASP A 130 -5.33 17.84 -20.83
C ASP A 130 -4.78 16.57 -21.49
N PRO A 131 -4.30 16.64 -22.75
CA PRO A 131 -3.84 15.47 -23.51
C PRO A 131 -2.53 14.84 -22.98
N ARG A 132 -1.97 15.34 -21.86
CA ARG A 132 -0.71 14.87 -21.27
C ARG A 132 -0.90 13.88 -20.11
N LEU A 133 -2.14 13.52 -19.77
CA LEU A 133 -2.51 12.49 -18.78
C LEU A 133 -2.95 11.20 -19.46
#